data_AF-A0A497MBR7-F1
#
_entry.id   AF-A0A497MBR7-F1
#
_cell.length_a   1.000
_cell.length_b   1.000
_cell.length_c   1.000
_cell.angle_alpha   90.00
_cell.angle_beta   90.00
_cell.angle_gamma   90.00
#
_symmetry.space_group_name_H-M   'P 1'
#
loop_
_entity.id
_entity.type
_entity.pdbx_description
1 polymer ?
#
loop_
_entity_poly.entity_id
_entity_poly.type
_entity_poly.pdbx_seq_one_letter_code
_entity_poly.pdbx_strand_id
1 'polypeptide(L)' 'MVLDVFEAIRARRSIRSFEPTPIPEEKVMRILEAGRLAPSAGNVQPWHFIVVRDAEKRNRL' A
#
# COMPACT_ATOMS: atom_id res chain seq x y z
N MET A 1 -1.81 19.41 -10.75
CA MET A 1 -3.20 19.30 -10.28
C MET A 1 -3.27 18.15 -9.29
N VAL A 2 -3.89 18.36 -8.14
CA VAL A 2 -4.09 17.30 -7.14
C VAL A 2 -5.32 16.50 -7.58
N LEU A 3 -5.18 15.18 -7.68
CA LEU A 3 -6.30 14.26 -7.93
C LEU A 3 -7.20 14.24 -6.70
N ASP A 4 -8.52 14.37 -6.89
CA ASP A 4 -9.47 14.12 -5.82
C ASP A 4 -9.68 12.61 -5.58
N VAL A 5 -10.43 12.27 -4.52
CA VAL A 5 -10.69 10.87 -4.15
C VAL A 5 -11.45 10.11 -5.25
N PHE A 6 -12.45 10.73 -5.88
CA PHE A 6 -13.26 10.08 -6.91
C PHE A 6 -12.44 9.86 -8.19
N GLU A 7 -11.62 10.83 -8.56
CA GLU A 7 -10.69 10.71 -9.68
C GLU A 7 -9.66 9.62 -9.44
N ALA A 8 -9.06 9.57 -8.25
CA ALA A 8 -8.09 8.54 -7.88
C ALA A 8 -8.70 7.12 -7.97
N ILE A 9 -9.95 6.95 -7.49
CA ILE A 9 -10.67 5.68 -7.58
C ILE A 9 -10.92 5.27 -9.05
N ARG A 10 -11.39 6.20 -9.89
CA ARG A 10 -11.64 5.91 -11.33
C ARG A 10 -10.37 5.64 -12.11
N ALA A 11 -9.28 6.34 -11.78
CA ALA A 11 -8.00 6.22 -12.46
C ALA A 11 -7.23 4.95 -12.07
N ARG A 12 -7.54 4.32 -10.93
CA ARG A 12 -6.85 3.12 -10.45
C ARG A 12 -6.84 2.00 -11.52
N ARG A 13 -5.66 1.44 -11.75
CA ARG A 13 -5.42 0.27 -12.61
C ARG A 13 -4.54 -0.74 -11.86
N SER A 14 -4.56 -2.00 -12.33
CA SER A 14 -3.66 -3.02 -11.81
C SER A 14 -2.33 -2.94 -12.57
N ILE A 15 -1.31 -2.39 -11.92
CA ILE A 15 0.03 -2.22 -12.49
C ILE A 15 0.85 -3.50 -12.26
N ARG A 16 1.61 -3.93 -13.28
CA ARG A 16 2.41 -5.17 -13.26
C ARG A 16 3.87 -4.98 -13.68
N SER A 17 4.28 -3.75 -13.96
CA SER A 17 5.66 -3.38 -14.24
C SER A 17 6.00 -2.17 -13.37
N PHE A 18 7.11 -2.25 -12.64
CA PHE A 18 7.51 -1.26 -11.65
C PHE A 18 8.96 -0.88 -11.83
N GLU A 19 9.30 0.37 -11.54
CA GLU A 19 10.69 0.80 -11.47
C GLU A 19 11.42 0.11 -10.32
N PRO A 20 12.75 -0.11 -10.44
CA PRO A 20 13.55 -0.68 -9.36
C PRO A 20 13.73 0.28 -8.17
N THR A 21 13.35 1.55 -8.34
CA THR A 21 13.48 2.60 -7.34
C THR A 21 12.68 2.27 -6.07
N PRO A 22 13.34 2.17 -4.89
CA PRO A 22 12.63 1.92 -3.65
C PRO A 22 11.68 3.05 -3.26
N ILE A 23 10.55 2.70 -2.65
CA ILE A 23 9.61 3.67 -2.09
C ILE A 23 10.16 4.20 -0.75
N PRO A 24 10.19 5.54 -0.53
CA PRO A 24 10.52 6.14 0.76
C PRO A 24 9.67 5.59 1.91
N GLU A 25 10.28 5.37 3.07
CA GLU A 25 9.63 4.80 4.27
C GLU A 25 8.35 5.56 4.66
N GLU A 26 8.40 6.89 4.67
CA GLU A 26 7.26 7.73 5.00
C GLU A 26 6.02 7.46 4.14
N LYS A 27 6.20 7.13 2.84
CA LYS A 27 5.10 6.85 1.93
C LYS A 27 4.49 5.49 2.21
N VAL A 28 5.34 4.49 2.51
CA VAL A 28 4.89 3.16 2.92
C VAL A 28 4.07 3.25 4.20
N MET A 29 4.59 3.95 5.22
CA MET A 29 3.89 4.14 6.50
C MET A 29 2.55 4.84 6.34
N ARG A 30 2.46 5.87 5.48
CA ARG A 30 1.19 6.55 5.17
C ARG A 30 0.16 5.61 4.54
N ILE A 31 0.59 4.70 3.66
CA ILE A 31 -0.32 3.71 3.03
C ILE A 31 -0.80 2.69 4.06
N LEU A 32 0.10 2.18 4.91
CA LEU A 32 -0.25 1.24 5.97
C LEU A 32 -1.22 1.84 6.98
N GLU A 33 -1.01 3.10 7.36
CA GLU A 33 -1.91 3.82 8.27
C GLU A 33 -3.31 3.98 7.67
N ALA A 34 -3.40 4.34 6.38
CA ALA A 34 -4.68 4.40 5.69
C ALA A 34 -5.41 3.03 5.69
N GLY A 35 -4.68 1.93 5.54
CA GLY A 35 -5.23 0.58 5.66
C GLY A 35 -5.67 0.23 7.08
N ARG A 36 -4.87 0.59 8.09
CA ARG A 36 -5.16 0.33 9.51
C ARG A 36 -6.45 1.03 9.98
N LEU A 37 -6.72 2.23 9.44
CA LEU A 37 -7.91 3.02 9.73
C LEU A 37 -9.21 2.45 9.11
N ALA A 38 -9.13 1.38 8.32
CA ALA A 38 -10.33 0.70 7.81
C ALA A 38 -11.19 0.19 8.98
N PRO A 39 -12.52 0.18 8.85
CA PRO A 39 -13.40 -0.36 9.90
C PRO A 39 -13.24 -1.89 10.01
N SER A 40 -13.25 -2.41 11.24
CA SER A 40 -13.28 -3.86 11.53
C SER A 40 -14.45 -4.22 12.44
N ALA A 41 -14.92 -5.47 12.35
CA ALA A 41 -15.94 -6.00 13.25
C ALA A 41 -15.46 -5.86 14.71
N GLY A 42 -16.26 -5.19 15.54
CA GLY A 42 -15.90 -4.93 16.95
C GLY A 42 -14.64 -4.08 17.14
N ASN A 43 -14.13 -3.41 16.10
CA ASN A 43 -12.86 -2.68 16.10
C ASN A 43 -11.63 -3.50 16.55
N VAL A 44 -11.65 -4.82 16.34
CA VAL A 44 -10.55 -5.71 16.78
C VAL A 44 -9.26 -5.51 16.00
N GLN A 45 -9.30 -4.81 14.86
CA GLN A 45 -8.14 -4.45 14.03
C GLN A 45 -7.25 -5.67 13.71
N PRO A 46 -7.80 -6.72 13.06
CA PRO A 46 -7.12 -8.01 12.92
C PRO A 46 -6.02 -8.02 11.84
N TRP A 47 -5.69 -6.86 11.28
CA TRP A 47 -4.78 -6.71 10.15
C TRP A 47 -3.33 -6.85 10.60
N HIS A 48 -2.57 -7.68 9.89
CA HIS A 48 -1.11 -7.71 9.99
C HIS A 48 -0.52 -7.41 8.62
N PHE A 49 0.42 -6.47 8.58
CA PHE A 49 1.11 -6.08 7.36
C PHE A 49 2.60 -6.41 7.48
N ILE A 50 3.15 -7.07 6.46
CA ILE A 50 4.57 -7.36 6.33
C ILE A 50 5.06 -6.69 5.05
N VAL A 51 6.02 -5.77 5.17
CA VAL A 51 6.63 -5.09 4.03
C VAL A 51 7.95 -5.77 3.69
N VAL A 52 8.02 -6.42 2.53
CA VAL A 52 9.23 -7.08 2.02
C VAL A 52 9.99 -6.12 1.10
N ARG A 53 11.07 -5.52 1.62
CA ARG A 53 11.96 -4.62 0.85
C ARG A 53 13.07 -5.36 0.09
N ASP A 54 13.47 -6.52 0.61
CA ASP A 54 14.55 -7.33 0.07
C ASP A 54 14.15 -7.99 -1.26
N ALA A 55 14.93 -7.76 -2.31
CA ALA A 55 14.64 -8.24 -3.65
C ALA A 55 14.76 -9.77 -3.76
N GLU A 56 15.74 -10.38 -3.08
CA GLU A 56 15.93 -11.84 -3.12
C GLU A 56 14.83 -12.60 -2.38
N LYS A 57 14.35 -12.05 -1.26
CA LYS A 57 13.17 -12.58 -0.54
C LYS A 57 11.94 -12.44 -1.42
N ARG A 58 11.74 -11.28 -2.07
CA ARG A 58 10.59 -11.07 -2.96
C ARG A 58 10.58 -12.02 -4.16
N ASN A 59 11.74 -12.33 -4.74
CA ASN A 59 11.84 -13.27 -5.87
C ASN A 59 11.56 -14.74 -5.49
N ARG A 60 11.52 -15.05 -4.18
CA ARG A 60 11.19 -16.38 -3.64
C ARG A 60 9.73 -16.54 -3.22
N LEU A 61 8.92 -15.47 -3.32
CA LEU A 61 7.47 -15.47 -3.08
C LEU A 61 6.71 -15.69 -4.39
#